data_AF-A0A3M1B0F7-F1
#
_entry.id   AF-A0A3M1B0F7-F1
#
_cell.length_a   1.000
_cell.length_b   1.000
_cell.length_c   1.000
_cell.angle_alpha   90.00
_cell.angle_beta   90.00
_cell.angle_gamma   90.00
#
_symmetry.space_group_name_H-M   'P 1'
#
loop_
_entity.id
_entity.type
_entity.pdbx_description
1 polymer ?
#
loop_
_entity_poly.entity_id
_entity_poly.type
_entity_poly.pdbx_seq_one_letter_code
_entity_poly.pdbx_strand_id
1 'polypeptide(L)'
;IDPEPHRRAFLKPFHRKQTADFCSACHKVHLDQPVNQYRWIRGFNEYDNWQASGVSGLGARSFYYPPVPQNCSHCHMPLVPSRDAGNIRGFVHDHRFVAANTALPTANQDSLQLARVKAFLQRYQVSVDLFALSRPRAVTRVTGRGAQPATRPGLASTFAIGEEQGMAVGQGGLTQKAVQVIAPLESGMAVLRPGSSPRLDVVVRTRGVGHFFPGGTVDAQEVWLEVKAVDQNGKVIFWSGGVADSGKGPVDPSAHFYRNVLLDAHGNLINKRNAWAARSVLYVNLIPPGAADVAHYRLHIPPDLHGEITLTAKLHYRKFNWWNTHWAYAGVRDPSQPDFKASPHYDDGRWRFTGDTQNVSGKLKQVPVLPIVTLAVDSVTLRVPGEADSVAVPGDAGAFGLRERWNDYGIGLLLEGDLKGAQQAFQKVVQLEPGYVDGWINLARAYLQEGTLEKAESALREAEKLHPGFHKTYYFRGLLHKARGEYEQALQDLKATAAQFPQDRVVLNQIGRVYFLNAQPGEAIPYFKQVLAIDPEDLMAHYNLMLCYRATGDARNAKIHEALYLRYKEDESARAIAQQYRRSHPFDNNESQPIHEHGSNLAFMNRKSSKGYP
;
A
#
# COMPACT_ATOMS: atom_id res chain seq x y z
N ILE A 1 -33.08 20.84 25.60
CA ILE A 1 -31.89 20.56 26.42
C ILE A 1 -30.79 21.47 25.92
N ASP A 2 -30.24 22.33 26.78
CA ASP A 2 -29.08 23.15 26.42
C ASP A 2 -27.81 22.27 26.42
N PRO A 3 -27.15 22.04 25.26
CA PRO A 3 -25.96 21.21 25.19
C PRO A 3 -24.69 21.93 25.68
N GLU A 4 -24.74 23.24 25.96
CA GLU A 4 -23.55 24.02 26.28
C GLU A 4 -22.79 23.54 27.53
N PRO A 5 -23.43 23.22 28.67
CA PRO A 5 -22.72 22.72 29.85
C PRO A 5 -21.98 21.41 29.57
N HIS A 6 -22.62 20.47 28.87
CA HIS A 6 -22.02 19.20 28.45
C HIS A 6 -20.82 19.43 27.51
N ARG A 7 -20.97 20.31 26.51
CA ARG A 7 -19.90 20.67 25.59
C ARG A 7 -18.69 21.29 26.31
N ARG A 8 -18.90 22.21 27.25
CA ARG A 8 -17.79 22.82 28.01
C ARG A 8 -17.08 21.81 28.91
N ALA A 9 -17.83 20.89 29.51
CA ALA A 9 -17.27 19.85 30.36
C ALA A 9 -16.41 18.85 29.57
N PHE A 10 -16.94 18.30 28.47
CA PHE A 10 -16.35 17.15 27.78
C PHE A 10 -15.57 17.48 26.50
N LEU A 11 -15.92 18.54 25.75
CA LEU A 11 -15.26 18.90 24.49
C LEU A 11 -14.14 19.95 24.68
N LYS A 12 -12.98 19.48 25.15
CA LYS A 12 -11.75 20.30 25.25
C LYS A 12 -11.24 20.80 23.89
N PRO A 13 -10.43 21.88 23.83
CA PRO A 13 -9.86 22.37 22.58
C PRO A 13 -9.11 21.31 21.77
N PHE A 14 -8.41 20.39 22.43
CA PHE A 14 -7.71 19.26 21.81
C PHE A 14 -8.59 18.47 20.83
N HIS A 15 -9.78 18.05 21.27
CA HIS A 15 -10.73 17.27 20.45
C HIS A 15 -11.18 17.99 19.17
N ARG A 16 -11.16 19.32 19.16
CA ARG A 16 -11.68 20.15 18.05
C ARG A 16 -10.59 20.74 17.17
N LYS A 17 -9.42 21.06 17.74
CA LYS A 17 -8.31 21.72 17.04
C LYS A 17 -7.24 20.73 16.58
N GLN A 18 -7.15 19.57 17.21
CA GLN A 18 -6.14 18.53 16.98
C GLN A 18 -6.84 17.18 16.80
N THR A 19 -7.89 17.16 15.96
CA THR A 19 -8.74 15.98 15.78
C THR A 19 -7.94 14.76 15.31
N ALA A 20 -6.95 14.94 14.43
CA ALA A 20 -6.12 13.84 13.98
C ALA A 20 -5.22 13.29 15.10
N ASP A 21 -4.59 14.16 15.90
CA ASP A 21 -3.81 13.77 17.07
C ASP A 21 -4.68 13.02 18.10
N PHE A 22 -5.91 13.49 18.32
CA PHE A 22 -6.88 12.79 19.16
C PHE A 22 -7.20 11.40 18.62
N CYS A 23 -7.47 11.27 17.31
CA CYS A 23 -7.66 9.98 16.67
C CYS A 23 -6.42 9.09 16.77
N SER A 24 -5.21 9.66 16.78
CA SER A 24 -3.95 8.91 16.85
C SER A 24 -3.82 8.06 18.12
N ALA A 25 -4.43 8.48 19.24
CA ALA A 25 -4.48 7.72 20.48
C ALA A 25 -5.06 6.30 20.32
N CYS A 26 -5.89 6.09 19.29
CA CYS A 26 -6.43 4.77 18.94
C CYS A 26 -5.97 4.29 17.55
N HIS A 27 -5.51 5.20 16.67
CA HIS A 27 -5.16 4.92 15.29
C HIS A 27 -3.65 4.80 15.00
N LYS A 28 -2.81 4.90 16.03
CA LYS A 28 -1.38 4.56 16.04
C LYS A 28 -1.13 3.55 17.15
N VAL A 29 -1.08 2.27 16.80
CA VAL A 29 -0.98 1.17 17.77
C VAL A 29 0.28 0.35 17.56
N HIS A 30 0.72 -0.32 18.63
CA HIS A 30 1.82 -1.27 18.61
C HIS A 30 1.52 -2.44 19.54
N LEU A 31 2.22 -3.54 19.31
CA LEU A 31 2.29 -4.67 20.23
C LEU A 31 3.62 -4.59 20.94
N ASP A 32 3.62 -4.67 22.27
CA ASP A 32 4.85 -4.67 23.06
C ASP A 32 4.91 -5.91 23.96
N GLN A 33 6.05 -6.13 24.62
CA GLN A 33 6.31 -7.30 25.45
C GLN A 33 5.18 -7.68 26.42
N PRO A 34 4.49 -6.75 27.12
CA PRO A 34 3.38 -7.11 27.98
C PRO A 34 2.19 -7.77 27.25
N VAL A 35 2.02 -7.50 25.95
CA VAL A 35 0.92 -7.99 25.12
C VAL A 35 1.32 -9.24 24.34
N ASN A 36 2.54 -9.27 23.79
CA ASN A 36 2.98 -10.32 22.85
C ASN A 36 4.09 -11.24 23.37
N GLN A 37 4.65 -10.95 24.56
CA GLN A 37 5.73 -11.69 25.20
C GLN A 37 6.95 -11.90 24.27
N TYR A 38 7.24 -10.91 23.43
CA TYR A 38 8.33 -10.99 22.45
C TYR A 38 9.10 -9.67 22.38
N ARG A 39 8.56 -8.67 21.70
CA ARG A 39 9.22 -7.38 21.50
C ARG A 39 8.22 -6.32 21.10
N TRP A 40 8.67 -5.07 21.04
CA TRP A 40 7.92 -4.03 20.37
C TRP A 40 7.81 -4.30 18.87
N ILE A 41 6.61 -4.19 18.32
CA ILE A 41 6.28 -4.29 16.91
C ILE A 41 5.19 -3.25 16.60
N ARG A 42 5.41 -2.40 15.60
CA ARG A 42 4.38 -1.47 15.11
C ARG A 42 3.18 -2.24 14.55
N GLY A 43 2.00 -1.87 15.01
CA GLY A 43 0.72 -2.32 14.49
C GLY A 43 0.24 -1.40 13.36
N PHE A 44 -1.08 -1.25 13.20
CA PHE A 44 -1.59 -0.25 12.25
C PHE A 44 -1.20 1.16 12.71
N ASN A 45 -0.90 2.03 11.76
CA ASN A 45 -0.47 3.39 12.01
C ASN A 45 -1.08 4.33 10.97
N GLU A 46 -2.33 4.72 11.15
CA GLU A 46 -2.99 5.59 10.17
C GLU A 46 -2.58 7.05 10.34
N TYR A 47 -2.20 7.45 11.57
CA TYR A 47 -1.86 8.83 11.86
C TYR A 47 -0.58 9.28 11.15
N ASP A 48 0.55 8.57 11.31
CA ASP A 48 1.80 9.01 10.69
C ASP A 48 1.70 8.98 9.16
N ASN A 49 0.94 8.02 8.62
CA ASN A 49 0.71 7.87 7.20
C ASN A 49 -0.15 9.01 6.64
N TRP A 50 -1.18 9.42 7.37
CA TRP A 50 -1.95 10.62 7.05
C TRP A 50 -1.09 11.88 7.18
N GLN A 51 -0.35 12.01 8.28
CA GLN A 51 0.52 13.13 8.55
C GLN A 51 1.55 13.33 7.42
N ALA A 52 2.18 12.26 6.94
CA ALA A 52 3.17 12.30 5.86
C ALA A 52 2.56 12.47 4.45
N SER A 53 1.23 12.50 4.32
CA SER A 53 0.53 12.57 3.04
C SER A 53 0.28 14.01 2.57
N GLY A 54 -0.07 14.13 1.28
CA GLY A 54 -0.54 15.40 0.73
C GLY A 54 -1.94 15.73 1.22
N VAL A 55 -2.69 14.71 1.66
CA VAL A 55 -4.05 14.86 2.18
C VAL A 55 -4.06 15.66 3.48
N SER A 56 -3.07 15.48 4.37
CA SER A 56 -2.94 16.31 5.58
C SER A 56 -2.46 17.74 5.27
N GLY A 57 -1.87 17.96 4.10
CA GLY A 57 -1.13 19.19 3.77
C GLY A 57 0.21 19.32 4.48
N LEU A 58 0.65 18.30 5.23
CA LEU A 58 1.89 18.33 6.02
C LEU A 58 3.05 17.57 5.37
N GLY A 59 2.77 16.68 4.41
CA GLY A 59 3.81 15.98 3.64
C GLY A 59 4.36 16.83 2.50
N ALA A 60 5.66 17.12 2.48
CA ALA A 60 6.33 17.93 1.46
C ALA A 60 6.60 17.15 0.15
N ARG A 61 6.42 15.84 0.16
CA ARG A 61 6.97 14.91 -0.86
C ARG A 61 5.90 14.09 -1.57
N SER A 62 4.64 14.36 -1.27
CA SER A 62 3.50 13.59 -1.74
C SER A 62 3.32 13.75 -3.24
N PHE A 63 2.97 12.69 -3.95
CA PHE A 63 2.77 12.76 -5.40
C PHE A 63 1.63 13.71 -5.77
N TYR A 64 0.53 13.67 -5.01
CA TYR A 64 -0.64 14.51 -5.21
C TYR A 64 -1.09 15.19 -3.91
N TYR A 65 -1.69 16.37 -4.05
CA TYR A 65 -2.33 17.13 -2.99
C TYR A 65 -3.79 17.38 -3.36
N PRO A 66 -4.76 17.16 -2.46
CA PRO A 66 -6.10 17.65 -2.69
C PRO A 66 -6.10 19.19 -2.69
N PRO A 67 -7.09 19.83 -3.33
CA PRO A 67 -7.21 21.29 -3.31
C PRO A 67 -7.29 21.89 -1.91
N VAL A 68 -7.84 21.13 -0.96
CA VAL A 68 -7.92 21.50 0.45
C VAL A 68 -7.45 20.32 1.29
N PRO A 69 -6.52 20.53 2.23
CA PRO A 69 -6.13 19.51 3.20
C PRO A 69 -7.35 18.98 3.98
N GLN A 70 -7.34 17.68 4.26
CA GLN A 70 -8.39 16.98 4.98
C GLN A 70 -7.81 16.29 6.21
N ASN A 71 -8.67 16.04 7.19
CA ASN A 71 -8.35 15.25 8.39
C ASN A 71 -9.33 14.09 8.53
N CYS A 72 -9.14 13.26 9.56
CA CYS A 72 -9.93 12.06 9.78
C CYS A 72 -11.46 12.30 9.81
N SER A 73 -11.94 13.42 10.38
CA SER A 73 -13.38 13.69 10.48
C SER A 73 -14.00 14.13 9.16
N HIS A 74 -13.24 14.75 8.25
CA HIS A 74 -13.72 15.07 6.90
C HIS A 74 -14.04 13.79 6.11
N CYS A 75 -13.21 12.75 6.26
CA CYS A 75 -13.38 11.48 5.55
C CYS A 75 -14.38 10.53 6.24
N HIS A 76 -14.28 10.37 7.57
CA HIS A 76 -15.02 9.34 8.31
C HIS A 76 -16.25 9.86 9.08
N MET A 77 -16.38 11.17 9.25
CA MET A 77 -17.50 11.82 9.94
C MET A 77 -18.04 13.00 9.12
N PRO A 78 -18.40 12.81 7.83
CA PRO A 78 -18.85 13.90 6.98
C PRO A 78 -20.08 14.61 7.58
N LEU A 79 -20.28 15.89 7.25
CA LEU A 79 -21.47 16.60 7.69
C LEU A 79 -22.72 16.00 7.03
N VAL A 80 -23.74 15.72 7.84
CA VAL A 80 -25.04 15.21 7.40
C VAL A 80 -26.17 16.09 7.95
N PRO A 81 -27.26 16.29 7.20
CA PRO A 81 -28.42 17.02 7.70
C PRO A 81 -28.96 16.37 8.99
N SER A 82 -29.22 17.17 10.01
CA SER A 82 -29.82 16.73 11.26
C SER A 82 -30.66 17.82 11.92
N ARG A 83 -31.72 17.39 12.60
CA ARG A 83 -32.56 18.23 13.45
C ARG A 83 -32.27 18.02 14.95
N ASP A 84 -31.21 17.29 15.28
CA ASP A 84 -30.81 17.04 16.67
C ASP A 84 -30.48 18.36 17.37
N ALA A 85 -30.71 18.44 18.69
CA ALA A 85 -30.45 19.66 19.46
C ALA A 85 -28.98 20.15 19.39
N GLY A 86 -28.04 19.26 19.04
CA GLY A 86 -26.63 19.57 18.83
C GLY A 86 -26.24 19.99 17.41
N ASN A 87 -27.20 20.15 16.49
CA ASN A 87 -26.89 20.55 15.11
C ASN A 87 -26.35 21.98 15.04
N ILE A 88 -25.43 22.21 14.09
CA ILE A 88 -24.92 23.53 13.75
C ILE A 88 -25.40 23.84 12.34
N ARG A 89 -26.30 24.83 12.21
CA ARG A 89 -26.91 25.25 10.93
C ARG A 89 -27.61 24.10 10.18
N GLY A 90 -28.25 23.19 10.90
CA GLY A 90 -28.96 22.04 10.34
C GLY A 90 -28.08 20.82 10.04
N PHE A 91 -26.81 20.82 10.46
CA PHE A 91 -25.87 19.72 10.20
C PHE A 91 -25.18 19.22 11.47
N VAL A 92 -24.84 17.94 11.49
CA VAL A 92 -23.94 17.31 12.47
C VAL A 92 -22.89 16.50 11.72
N HIS A 93 -21.73 16.27 12.34
CA HIS A 93 -20.81 15.24 11.85
C HIS A 93 -21.49 13.86 11.96
N ASP A 94 -21.37 13.03 10.93
CA ASP A 94 -21.96 11.69 10.94
C ASP A 94 -21.27 10.82 12.00
N HIS A 95 -22.04 10.39 13.01
CA HIS A 95 -21.57 9.52 14.10
C HIS A 95 -21.76 8.04 13.79
N ARG A 96 -22.15 7.68 12.56
CA ARG A 96 -22.16 6.27 12.13
C ARG A 96 -20.77 5.73 11.83
N PHE A 97 -19.76 6.62 11.73
CA PHE A 97 -18.38 6.28 11.38
C PHE A 97 -18.35 5.33 10.20
N VAL A 98 -18.81 5.79 9.04
CA VAL A 98 -18.83 4.94 7.85
C VAL A 98 -17.38 4.55 7.55
N ALA A 99 -17.08 3.29 7.84
CA ALA A 99 -15.78 2.68 7.70
C ALA A 99 -15.94 1.39 6.90
N ALA A 100 -14.82 0.81 6.47
CA ALA A 100 -14.80 -0.42 5.71
C ALA A 100 -15.19 -1.65 6.57
N ASN A 101 -16.39 -1.69 7.15
CA ASN A 101 -16.88 -2.86 7.89
C ASN A 101 -18.25 -3.29 7.37
N THR A 102 -18.24 -4.23 6.43
CA THR A 102 -19.44 -4.88 5.92
C THR A 102 -19.84 -6.11 6.75
N ALA A 103 -18.96 -6.63 7.60
CA ALA A 103 -19.19 -7.86 8.35
C ALA A 103 -20.21 -7.68 9.47
N LEU A 104 -20.04 -6.66 10.30
CA LEU A 104 -20.95 -6.37 11.41
C LEU A 104 -22.39 -6.07 10.97
N PRO A 105 -22.65 -5.17 9.99
CA PRO A 105 -24.02 -4.95 9.54
C PRO A 105 -24.62 -6.20 8.87
N THR A 106 -23.81 -7.03 8.20
CA THR A 106 -24.29 -8.33 7.67
C THR A 106 -24.72 -9.27 8.79
N ALA A 107 -23.88 -9.47 9.82
CA ALA A 107 -24.18 -10.33 10.96
C ALA A 107 -25.39 -9.85 11.78
N ASN A 108 -25.62 -8.53 11.82
CA ASN A 108 -26.75 -7.92 12.53
C ASN A 108 -27.98 -7.67 11.65
N GLN A 109 -27.94 -8.06 10.37
CA GLN A 109 -29.00 -7.82 9.39
C GLN A 109 -29.39 -6.32 9.28
N ASP A 110 -28.41 -5.43 9.41
CA ASP A 110 -28.58 -3.98 9.25
C ASP A 110 -28.33 -3.59 7.79
N SER A 111 -29.39 -3.68 6.98
CA SER A 111 -29.37 -3.38 5.55
C SER A 111 -29.04 -1.91 5.26
N LEU A 112 -29.49 -0.99 6.13
CA LEU A 112 -29.26 0.44 5.97
C LEU A 112 -27.78 0.79 6.16
N GLN A 113 -27.16 0.29 7.24
CA GLN A 113 -25.74 0.51 7.48
C GLN A 113 -24.88 -0.19 6.41
N LEU A 114 -25.26 -1.41 5.99
CA LEU A 114 -24.55 -2.11 4.93
C LEU A 114 -24.58 -1.32 3.61
N ALA A 115 -25.73 -0.79 3.22
CA ALA A 115 -25.87 0.03 2.01
C ALA A 115 -24.99 1.29 2.06
N ARG A 116 -24.94 1.98 3.22
CA ARG A 116 -24.08 3.16 3.41
C ARG A 116 -22.60 2.83 3.33
N VAL A 117 -22.16 1.73 3.95
CA VAL A 117 -20.77 1.27 3.87
C VAL A 117 -20.39 0.93 2.42
N LYS A 118 -21.26 0.21 1.69
CA LYS A 118 -21.03 -0.08 0.26
C LYS A 118 -20.92 1.19 -0.57
N ALA A 119 -21.86 2.13 -0.40
CA ALA A 119 -21.83 3.41 -1.10
C ALA A 119 -20.55 4.21 -0.81
N PHE A 120 -20.09 4.23 0.43
CA PHE A 120 -18.83 4.88 0.80
C PHE A 120 -17.61 4.25 0.12
N LEU A 121 -17.52 2.91 0.17
CA LEU A 121 -16.44 2.14 -0.45
C LEU A 121 -16.38 2.31 -1.98
N GLN A 122 -17.54 2.49 -2.61
CA GLN A 122 -17.68 2.65 -4.07
C GLN A 122 -17.61 4.11 -4.54
N ARG A 123 -17.44 5.07 -3.62
CA ARG A 123 -17.38 6.51 -3.93
C ARG A 123 -15.99 6.94 -4.41
N TYR A 124 -15.47 6.27 -5.44
CA TYR A 124 -14.18 6.60 -6.08
C TYR A 124 -13.04 6.78 -5.07
N GLN A 125 -13.00 5.93 -4.04
CA GLN A 125 -11.91 5.91 -3.06
C GLN A 125 -10.61 5.43 -3.70
N VAL A 126 -10.76 4.51 -4.65
CA VAL A 126 -9.71 3.88 -5.43
C VAL A 126 -10.18 3.76 -6.87
N SER A 127 -9.25 3.75 -7.82
CA SER A 127 -9.51 3.45 -9.22
C SER A 127 -8.64 2.29 -9.69
N VAL A 128 -9.11 1.60 -10.73
CA VAL A 128 -8.40 0.51 -11.43
C VAL A 128 -8.28 0.93 -12.89
N ASP A 129 -7.16 0.60 -13.53
CA ASP A 129 -6.87 0.95 -14.91
C ASP A 129 -6.08 -0.18 -15.59
N LEU A 130 -6.68 -0.82 -16.60
CA LEU A 130 -6.05 -1.77 -17.51
C LEU A 130 -5.15 -0.98 -18.47
N PHE A 131 -3.93 -0.70 -18.02
CA PHE A 131 -3.16 0.41 -18.59
C PHE A 131 -2.22 0.00 -19.74
N ALA A 132 -1.41 -1.05 -19.54
CA ALA A 132 -0.29 -1.31 -20.44
C ALA A 132 -0.10 -2.78 -20.79
N LEU A 133 0.38 -3.04 -22.01
CA LEU A 133 0.69 -4.37 -22.53
C LEU A 133 2.14 -4.42 -23.02
N SER A 134 2.93 -5.38 -22.56
CA SER A 134 4.28 -5.58 -23.12
C SER A 134 4.22 -6.08 -24.56
N ARG A 135 5.19 -5.70 -25.39
CA ARG A 135 5.35 -6.33 -26.71
C ARG A 135 5.48 -7.87 -26.60
N PRO A 136 4.95 -8.65 -27.56
CA PRO A 136 5.11 -10.11 -27.56
C PRO A 136 6.59 -10.49 -27.50
N ARG A 137 7.00 -11.23 -26.48
CA ARG A 137 8.30 -11.90 -26.42
C ARG A 137 8.09 -13.40 -26.28
N ALA A 138 9.00 -14.18 -26.87
CA ALA A 138 9.15 -15.58 -26.50
C ALA A 138 9.44 -15.68 -24.99
N VAL A 139 8.93 -16.75 -24.36
CA VAL A 139 9.04 -16.98 -22.91
C VAL A 139 10.51 -16.99 -22.49
N THR A 140 11.00 -15.91 -21.89
CA THR A 140 12.24 -15.94 -21.11
C THR A 140 11.89 -16.29 -19.68
N ARG A 141 12.28 -17.50 -19.26
CA ARG A 141 12.36 -17.85 -17.83
C ARG A 141 13.35 -16.87 -17.19
N VAL A 142 12.87 -15.98 -16.31
CA VAL A 142 13.75 -15.16 -15.49
C VAL A 142 14.41 -16.09 -14.48
N THR A 143 15.63 -16.54 -14.77
CA THR A 143 16.48 -17.32 -13.86
C THR A 143 17.45 -16.44 -13.08
N GLY A 144 17.09 -15.17 -12.86
CA GLY A 144 17.90 -14.24 -12.08
C GLY A 144 17.57 -14.39 -10.60
N ARG A 145 18.54 -14.85 -9.79
CA ARG A 145 18.52 -14.53 -8.35
C ARG A 145 18.58 -13.01 -8.25
N GLY A 146 17.45 -12.38 -7.94
CA GLY A 146 17.44 -10.96 -7.59
C GLY A 146 18.41 -10.75 -6.45
N ALA A 147 19.44 -9.93 -6.68
CA ALA A 147 20.32 -9.50 -5.60
C ALA A 147 19.42 -8.83 -4.55
N GLN A 148 19.43 -9.36 -3.32
CA GLN A 148 18.79 -8.67 -2.21
C GLN A 148 19.50 -7.31 -2.07
N PRO A 149 18.77 -6.19 -2.08
CA PRO A 149 19.36 -4.91 -1.69
C PRO A 149 20.01 -5.12 -0.32
N ALA A 150 21.23 -4.61 -0.13
CA ALA A 150 21.92 -4.67 1.16
C ALA A 150 20.97 -4.11 2.24
N THR A 151 20.41 -4.98 3.07
CA THR A 151 19.31 -4.62 3.96
C THR A 151 19.85 -3.74 5.07
N ARG A 152 19.52 -2.45 5.03
CA ARG A 152 19.55 -1.63 6.24
C ARG A 152 18.52 -2.20 7.21
N PRO A 153 18.81 -2.20 8.53
CA PRO A 153 17.80 -2.59 9.51
C PRO A 153 16.57 -1.69 9.41
N GLY A 154 15.41 -2.28 9.13
CA GLY A 154 14.13 -1.60 9.09
C GLY A 154 13.49 -1.48 10.47
N LEU A 155 12.40 -0.71 10.56
CA LEU A 155 11.52 -0.69 11.72
C LEU A 155 10.77 -2.03 11.84
N ALA A 156 10.66 -2.57 13.05
CA ALA A 156 9.80 -3.71 13.34
C ALA A 156 8.33 -3.31 13.17
N SER A 157 7.71 -3.70 12.04
CA SER A 157 6.34 -3.31 11.71
C SER A 157 5.57 -4.46 11.07
N THR A 158 4.31 -4.62 11.47
CA THR A 158 3.32 -5.45 10.76
C THR A 158 2.60 -4.69 9.65
N PHE A 159 2.81 -3.39 9.54
CA PHE A 159 2.14 -2.51 8.58
C PHE A 159 3.15 -1.92 7.60
N ALA A 160 2.67 -1.42 6.46
CA ALA A 160 3.54 -0.81 5.47
C ALA A 160 4.26 0.38 6.10
N ILE A 161 5.51 0.55 5.69
CA ILE A 161 6.32 1.70 6.02
C ILE A 161 6.55 2.41 4.70
N GLY A 162 5.99 3.61 4.57
CA GLY A 162 6.14 4.43 3.38
C GLY A 162 7.47 5.15 3.32
N GLU A 163 7.47 6.23 2.57
CA GLU A 163 8.67 7.05 2.38
C GLU A 163 9.13 7.79 3.65
N GLU A 164 8.44 7.62 4.78
CA GLU A 164 8.85 8.17 6.08
C GLU A 164 10.22 7.71 6.56
N GLN A 165 10.71 6.53 6.14
CA GLN A 165 12.08 6.10 6.43
C GLN A 165 13.14 6.86 5.60
N GLY A 166 12.69 7.71 4.68
CA GLY A 166 13.51 8.49 3.79
C GLY A 166 13.96 7.71 2.56
N MET A 167 14.19 8.45 1.47
CA MET A 167 14.69 7.89 0.22
C MET A 167 16.18 7.53 0.34
N ALA A 168 16.55 6.31 -0.05
CA ALA A 168 17.93 5.89 -0.18
C ALA A 168 18.44 6.17 -1.60
N VAL A 169 19.33 7.16 -1.74
CA VAL A 169 20.03 7.46 -3.00
C VAL A 169 20.95 6.30 -3.37
N GLY A 170 20.88 5.84 -4.62
CA GLY A 170 21.75 4.79 -5.15
C GLY A 170 21.58 3.40 -4.51
N GLN A 171 20.45 3.13 -3.84
CA GLN A 171 20.14 1.82 -3.26
C GLN A 171 18.91 1.13 -3.89
N GLY A 172 18.45 1.61 -5.04
CA GLY A 172 17.23 1.07 -5.67
C GLY A 172 17.47 0.08 -6.81
N GLY A 173 16.84 -1.09 -6.67
CA GLY A 173 16.23 -1.83 -7.78
C GLY A 173 17.13 -2.76 -8.61
N LEU A 174 16.54 -3.87 -9.07
CA LEU A 174 17.13 -4.75 -10.08
C LEU A 174 17.52 -3.89 -11.30
N THR A 175 18.79 -3.87 -11.70
CA THR A 175 19.26 -3.22 -12.93
C THR A 175 18.78 -4.00 -14.16
N GLN A 176 17.47 -4.02 -14.38
CA GLN A 176 16.85 -4.62 -15.54
C GLN A 176 16.55 -3.53 -16.59
N LYS A 177 16.66 -3.91 -17.86
CA LYS A 177 16.17 -3.04 -18.94
C LYS A 177 14.66 -2.92 -18.78
N ALA A 178 14.16 -1.69 -18.80
CA ALA A 178 12.73 -1.42 -18.78
C ALA A 178 11.99 -2.22 -19.86
N VAL A 179 10.86 -2.80 -19.47
CA VAL A 179 9.96 -3.49 -20.39
C VAL A 179 9.30 -2.47 -21.30
N GLN A 180 9.43 -2.64 -22.61
CA GLN A 180 8.70 -1.81 -23.56
C GLN A 180 7.22 -2.18 -23.54
N VAL A 181 6.38 -1.19 -23.25
CA VAL A 181 4.93 -1.35 -23.18
C VAL A 181 4.19 -0.51 -24.22
N ILE A 182 3.00 -0.97 -24.58
CA ILE A 182 2.01 -0.26 -25.39
C ILE A 182 0.91 0.16 -24.41
N ALA A 183 0.66 1.46 -24.33
CA ALA A 183 -0.34 2.06 -23.46
C ALA A 183 -0.79 3.42 -24.04
N PRO A 184 -2.04 3.85 -23.78
CA PRO A 184 -3.05 3.12 -23.02
C PRO A 184 -3.72 2.04 -23.90
N LEU A 185 -4.33 1.02 -23.29
CA LEU A 185 -4.87 -0.12 -24.05
C LEU A 185 -6.03 0.26 -24.97
N GLU A 186 -6.85 1.22 -24.58
CA GLU A 186 -8.01 1.67 -25.36
C GLU A 186 -7.65 2.57 -26.56
N SER A 187 -6.36 2.90 -26.75
CA SER A 187 -5.89 3.64 -27.94
C SER A 187 -6.13 2.91 -29.27
N GLY A 188 -6.39 1.61 -29.23
CA GLY A 188 -6.49 0.75 -30.42
C GLY A 188 -5.15 0.31 -31.00
N MET A 189 -4.02 0.79 -30.46
CA MET A 189 -2.67 0.33 -30.80
C MET A 189 -2.33 -1.02 -30.18
N ALA A 190 -2.92 -1.34 -29.01
CA ALA A 190 -2.68 -2.58 -28.31
C ALA A 190 -3.45 -3.72 -28.99
N VAL A 191 -2.72 -4.73 -29.48
CA VAL A 191 -3.29 -5.97 -30.03
C VAL A 191 -2.63 -7.17 -29.36
N LEU A 192 -3.39 -8.24 -29.21
CA LEU A 192 -2.92 -9.53 -28.74
C LEU A 192 -2.57 -10.40 -29.95
N ARG A 193 -1.54 -11.26 -29.85
CA ARG A 193 -1.18 -12.17 -30.93
C ARG A 193 -1.46 -13.62 -30.55
N PRO A 194 -2.01 -14.44 -31.44
CA PRO A 194 -2.16 -15.88 -31.18
C PRO A 194 -0.82 -16.52 -30.78
N GLY A 195 -0.84 -17.42 -29.80
CA GLY A 195 0.34 -18.11 -29.29
C GLY A 195 1.32 -17.25 -28.50
N SER A 196 1.08 -15.94 -28.38
CA SER A 196 1.95 -15.04 -27.62
C SER A 196 1.67 -15.08 -26.11
N SER A 197 2.60 -14.55 -25.32
CA SER A 197 2.43 -14.43 -23.88
C SER A 197 2.77 -13.04 -23.34
N PRO A 198 1.96 -12.00 -23.63
CA PRO A 198 2.26 -10.64 -23.20
C PRO A 198 2.02 -10.42 -21.70
N ARG A 199 2.71 -9.43 -21.13
CA ARG A 199 2.48 -8.94 -19.76
C ARG A 199 1.42 -7.86 -19.84
N LEU A 200 0.36 -7.99 -19.06
CA LEU A 200 -0.65 -6.98 -18.82
C LEU A 200 -0.33 -6.30 -17.49
N ASP A 201 -0.24 -4.98 -17.49
CA ASP A 201 -0.05 -4.19 -16.28
C ASP A 201 -1.37 -3.50 -15.93
N VAL A 202 -1.80 -3.70 -14.68
CA VAL A 202 -3.01 -3.10 -14.13
C VAL A 202 -2.63 -2.14 -13.02
N VAL A 203 -3.04 -0.88 -13.15
CA VAL A 203 -2.74 0.17 -12.17
C VAL A 203 -3.89 0.28 -11.18
N VAL A 204 -3.57 0.28 -9.89
CA VAL A 204 -4.53 0.55 -8.80
C VAL A 204 -4.10 1.82 -8.08
N ARG A 205 -5.02 2.79 -7.95
CA ARG A 205 -4.71 4.16 -7.52
C ARG A 205 -5.59 4.62 -6.36
N THR A 206 -4.98 5.16 -5.30
CA THR A 206 -5.67 5.69 -4.10
C THR A 206 -6.17 7.13 -4.23
N ARG A 207 -7.41 7.32 -4.68
CA ARG A 207 -7.95 8.66 -4.97
C ARG A 207 -8.42 9.41 -3.73
N GLY A 208 -9.32 8.79 -2.94
CA GLY A 208 -9.96 9.39 -1.76
C GLY A 208 -9.39 8.97 -0.41
N VAL A 209 -8.22 8.30 -0.40
CA VAL A 209 -7.64 7.70 0.81
C VAL A 209 -6.54 8.58 1.39
N GLY A 210 -6.68 8.92 2.68
CA GLY A 210 -5.74 9.77 3.41
C GLY A 210 -4.63 9.01 4.15
N HIS A 211 -4.63 7.69 4.12
CA HIS A 211 -3.64 6.81 4.73
C HIS A 211 -3.35 5.63 3.78
N PHE A 212 -2.59 4.61 4.22
CA PHE A 212 -2.36 3.45 3.37
C PHE A 212 -3.67 2.72 3.06
N PHE A 213 -3.80 2.28 1.82
CA PHE A 213 -4.92 1.47 1.35
C PHE A 213 -4.48 0.01 1.15
N PRO A 214 -5.27 -0.95 1.63
CA PRO A 214 -6.34 -0.78 2.59
C PRO A 214 -5.80 -0.41 3.99
N GLY A 215 -6.63 0.22 4.82
CA GLY A 215 -6.28 0.55 6.20
C GLY A 215 -6.85 -0.44 7.24
N GLY A 216 -6.50 -0.24 8.50
CA GLY A 216 -7.04 -0.97 9.66
C GLY A 216 -6.52 -2.40 9.78
N THR A 217 -7.43 -3.36 9.88
CA THR A 217 -7.13 -4.79 10.12
C THR A 217 -6.76 -5.51 8.82
N VAL A 218 -5.64 -5.11 8.21
CA VAL A 218 -5.19 -5.57 6.89
C VAL A 218 -4.81 -7.05 6.85
N ASP A 219 -4.47 -7.64 8.01
CA ASP A 219 -4.26 -9.09 8.19
C ASP A 219 -5.55 -9.90 8.12
N ALA A 220 -6.68 -9.23 8.35
CA ALA A 220 -7.96 -9.87 8.54
C ALA A 220 -8.84 -9.76 7.30
N GLN A 221 -8.86 -8.62 6.64
CA GLN A 221 -9.73 -8.35 5.49
C GLN A 221 -9.11 -8.85 4.18
N GLU A 222 -9.96 -9.12 3.18
CA GLU A 222 -9.51 -9.45 1.83
C GLU A 222 -9.75 -8.26 0.92
N VAL A 223 -8.66 -7.74 0.36
CA VAL A 223 -8.68 -6.80 -0.74
C VAL A 223 -7.80 -7.38 -1.83
N TRP A 224 -8.35 -7.58 -3.02
CA TRP A 224 -7.63 -8.26 -4.09
C TRP A 224 -8.09 -7.78 -5.45
N LEU A 225 -7.20 -7.94 -6.42
CA LEU A 225 -7.46 -7.64 -7.81
C LEU A 225 -7.85 -8.93 -8.55
N GLU A 226 -9.07 -8.98 -9.07
CA GLU A 226 -9.54 -10.00 -10.00
C GLU A 226 -9.28 -9.53 -11.44
N VAL A 227 -8.59 -10.34 -12.24
CA VAL A 227 -8.40 -10.10 -13.67
C VAL A 227 -8.95 -11.30 -14.44
N LYS A 228 -9.87 -11.02 -15.36
CA LYS A 228 -10.52 -12.02 -16.19
C LYS A 228 -10.46 -11.61 -17.66
N ALA A 229 -10.09 -12.56 -18.51
CA ALA A 229 -10.11 -12.41 -19.95
C ALA A 229 -11.09 -13.42 -20.56
N VAL A 230 -11.95 -12.93 -21.42
CA VAL A 230 -13.00 -13.72 -22.08
C VAL A 230 -12.93 -13.46 -23.57
N ASP A 231 -13.02 -14.51 -24.38
CA ASP A 231 -13.14 -14.34 -25.84
C ASP A 231 -14.56 -13.87 -26.22
N GLN A 232 -14.73 -13.52 -27.50
CA GLN A 232 -16.00 -13.11 -28.08
C GLN A 232 -17.15 -14.13 -27.96
N ASN A 233 -16.83 -15.41 -27.71
CA ASN A 233 -17.82 -16.48 -27.52
C ASN A 233 -18.15 -16.71 -26.03
N GLY A 234 -17.57 -15.92 -25.12
CA GLY A 234 -17.74 -16.07 -23.68
C GLY A 234 -16.84 -17.13 -23.04
N LYS A 235 -15.88 -17.72 -23.77
CA LYS A 235 -14.91 -18.67 -23.22
C LYS A 235 -13.87 -17.92 -22.39
N VAL A 236 -13.68 -18.36 -21.15
CA VAL A 236 -12.64 -17.82 -20.28
C VAL A 236 -11.27 -18.31 -20.74
N ILE A 237 -10.37 -17.38 -21.09
CA ILE A 237 -8.99 -17.70 -21.52
C ILE A 237 -7.98 -17.43 -20.40
N PHE A 238 -8.30 -16.50 -19.50
CA PHE A 238 -7.48 -16.15 -18.35
C PHE A 238 -8.40 -15.77 -17.19
N TRP A 239 -8.06 -16.24 -15.99
CA TRP A 239 -8.71 -15.84 -14.76
C TRP A 239 -7.74 -15.96 -13.59
N SER A 240 -7.53 -14.85 -12.88
CA SER A 240 -6.86 -14.75 -11.59
C SER A 240 -7.75 -13.95 -10.64
N GLY A 241 -7.82 -14.35 -9.36
CA GLY A 241 -8.59 -13.64 -8.34
C GLY A 241 -10.09 -13.94 -8.33
N GLY A 242 -10.53 -15.01 -8.99
CA GLY A 242 -11.90 -15.49 -8.86
C GLY A 242 -12.18 -16.05 -7.47
N VAL A 243 -13.46 -16.13 -7.09
CA VAL A 243 -13.89 -16.62 -5.78
C VAL A 243 -14.62 -17.95 -5.91
N ALA A 244 -14.21 -18.93 -5.12
CA ALA A 244 -14.77 -20.26 -5.16
C ALA A 244 -16.24 -20.30 -4.69
N ASP A 245 -16.90 -21.45 -4.87
CA ASP A 245 -18.31 -21.67 -4.50
C ASP A 245 -19.27 -20.60 -5.06
N SER A 246 -19.06 -20.19 -6.31
CA SER A 246 -19.85 -19.14 -6.98
C SER A 246 -19.86 -17.82 -6.20
N GLY A 247 -18.70 -17.38 -5.70
CA GLY A 247 -18.57 -16.12 -4.97
C GLY A 247 -18.75 -16.20 -3.46
N LYS A 248 -18.92 -17.40 -2.89
CA LYS A 248 -19.18 -17.60 -1.46
C LYS A 248 -17.99 -18.17 -0.69
N GLY A 249 -17.00 -18.69 -1.41
CA GLY A 249 -15.84 -19.40 -0.88
C GLY A 249 -14.61 -18.52 -0.64
N PRO A 250 -13.44 -19.15 -0.45
CA PRO A 250 -12.17 -18.45 -0.44
C PRO A 250 -11.84 -17.84 -1.81
N VAL A 251 -11.03 -16.78 -1.78
CA VAL A 251 -10.45 -16.17 -2.99
C VAL A 251 -9.36 -17.09 -3.55
N ASP A 252 -9.22 -17.11 -4.87
CA ASP A 252 -8.08 -17.70 -5.57
C ASP A 252 -6.75 -17.28 -4.91
N PRO A 253 -5.95 -18.22 -4.39
CA PRO A 253 -4.71 -17.88 -3.70
C PRO A 253 -3.66 -17.25 -4.62
N SER A 254 -3.81 -17.35 -5.94
CA SER A 254 -2.92 -16.72 -6.92
C SER A 254 -3.26 -15.26 -7.22
N ALA A 255 -4.32 -14.70 -6.62
CA ALA A 255 -4.69 -13.30 -6.80
C ALA A 255 -3.58 -12.35 -6.31
N HIS A 256 -3.59 -11.13 -6.84
CA HIS A 256 -2.84 -10.04 -6.24
C HIS A 256 -3.61 -9.51 -5.03
N PHE A 257 -3.02 -9.58 -3.83
CA PHE A 257 -3.67 -9.22 -2.57
C PHE A 257 -3.05 -7.97 -1.96
N TYR A 258 -3.91 -7.02 -1.59
CA TYR A 258 -3.52 -5.88 -0.76
C TYR A 258 -3.73 -6.21 0.72
N ARG A 259 -2.72 -6.82 1.35
CA ARG A 259 -2.73 -7.28 2.74
C ARG A 259 -1.33 -7.34 3.34
N ASN A 260 -1.23 -7.62 4.63
CA ASN A 260 -0.02 -8.21 5.20
C ASN A 260 -0.21 -9.71 5.41
N VAL A 261 0.91 -10.44 5.49
CA VAL A 261 0.91 -11.85 5.90
C VAL A 261 1.82 -11.98 7.12
N LEU A 262 1.21 -12.31 8.25
CA LEU A 262 1.88 -12.47 9.54
C LEU A 262 2.03 -13.95 9.86
N LEU A 263 3.18 -14.33 10.40
CA LEU A 263 3.50 -15.70 10.79
C LEU A 263 3.80 -15.78 12.28
N ASP A 264 3.39 -16.87 12.92
CA ASP A 264 3.67 -17.16 14.32
C ASP A 264 5.09 -17.74 14.52
N ALA A 265 5.45 -18.13 15.75
CA ALA A 265 6.79 -18.64 16.07
C ALA A 265 7.17 -19.95 15.36
N HIS A 266 6.18 -20.72 14.88
CA HIS A 266 6.38 -21.96 14.11
C HIS A 266 6.21 -21.74 12.60
N GLY A 267 5.95 -20.50 12.18
CA GLY A 267 5.72 -20.17 10.77
C GLY A 267 4.30 -20.44 10.29
N ASN A 268 3.32 -20.64 11.19
CA ASN A 268 1.92 -20.75 10.80
C ASN A 268 1.33 -19.36 10.53
N LEU A 269 0.38 -19.29 9.59
CA LEU A 269 -0.34 -18.06 9.28
C LEU A 269 -1.16 -17.57 10.48
N ILE A 270 -1.04 -16.27 10.81
CA ILE A 270 -1.95 -15.59 11.75
C ILE A 270 -3.29 -15.36 11.04
N ASN A 271 -4.21 -16.31 11.20
CA ASN A 271 -5.52 -16.32 10.55
C ASN A 271 -6.71 -16.20 11.53
N LYS A 272 -6.44 -16.15 12.84
CA LYS A 272 -7.44 -16.11 13.93
C LYS A 272 -7.54 -14.75 14.62
N ARG A 273 -6.98 -13.69 14.02
CA ARG A 273 -6.77 -12.37 14.66
C ARG A 273 -5.91 -12.41 15.94
N ASN A 274 -5.07 -13.44 16.07
CA ASN A 274 -4.15 -13.63 17.18
C ASN A 274 -2.81 -12.89 16.97
N ALA A 275 -2.89 -11.58 16.71
CA ALA A 275 -1.72 -10.77 16.34
C ALA A 275 -0.58 -10.78 17.39
N TRP A 276 -0.89 -11.05 18.67
CA TRP A 276 0.11 -11.22 19.73
C TRP A 276 1.09 -12.38 19.49
N ALA A 277 0.70 -13.38 18.68
CA ALA A 277 1.56 -14.50 18.33
C ALA A 277 2.50 -14.18 17.16
N ALA A 278 2.34 -13.04 16.47
CA ALA A 278 3.16 -12.70 15.31
C ALA A 278 4.65 -12.62 15.67
N ARG A 279 5.49 -13.31 14.90
CA ARG A 279 6.95 -13.30 15.00
C ARG A 279 7.63 -12.89 13.71
N SER A 280 6.97 -13.09 12.57
CA SER A 280 7.51 -12.72 11.28
C SER A 280 6.44 -12.10 10.39
N VAL A 281 6.89 -11.22 9.49
CA VAL A 281 6.06 -10.60 8.46
C VAL A 281 6.59 -11.07 7.12
N LEU A 282 5.77 -11.77 6.36
CA LEU A 282 6.18 -12.34 5.08
C LEU A 282 6.28 -11.25 4.00
N TYR A 283 5.23 -10.42 3.90
CA TYR A 283 5.13 -9.22 3.06
C TYR A 283 4.04 -8.30 3.59
N VAL A 284 4.06 -7.04 3.12
CA VAL A 284 3.00 -6.05 3.34
C VAL A 284 2.76 -5.30 2.03
N ASN A 285 1.63 -5.58 1.37
CA ASN A 285 1.25 -4.99 0.09
C ASN A 285 0.13 -3.98 0.35
N LEU A 286 0.48 -2.70 0.51
CA LEU A 286 -0.46 -1.59 0.71
C LEU A 286 -0.03 -0.40 -0.15
N ILE A 287 -1.00 0.38 -0.61
CA ILE A 287 -0.77 1.55 -1.47
C ILE A 287 -0.77 2.83 -0.62
N PRO A 288 0.27 3.68 -0.67
CA PRO A 288 0.28 4.95 0.05
C PRO A 288 -0.88 5.88 -0.36
N PRO A 289 -1.25 6.88 0.46
CA PRO A 289 -2.25 7.88 0.10
C PRO A 289 -1.76 8.74 -1.07
N GLY A 290 -2.63 8.97 -2.06
CA GLY A 290 -2.22 9.73 -3.24
C GLY A 290 -1.11 9.04 -4.03
N ALA A 291 -1.05 7.70 -4.03
CA ALA A 291 -0.09 6.92 -4.81
C ALA A 291 -0.79 5.79 -5.58
N ALA A 292 -0.02 5.04 -6.36
CA ALA A 292 -0.48 3.93 -7.16
C ALA A 292 0.39 2.68 -6.93
N ASP A 293 -0.15 1.54 -7.32
CA ASP A 293 0.50 0.25 -7.42
C ASP A 293 0.30 -0.32 -8.83
N VAL A 294 1.20 -1.19 -9.29
CA VAL A 294 1.10 -1.88 -10.57
C VAL A 294 1.14 -3.39 -10.34
N ALA A 295 0.04 -4.07 -10.66
CA ALA A 295 -0.02 -5.52 -10.67
C ALA A 295 0.23 -6.05 -12.08
N HIS A 296 1.18 -6.99 -12.23
CA HIS A 296 1.52 -7.56 -13.53
C HIS A 296 0.91 -8.95 -13.72
N TYR A 297 0.33 -9.20 -14.90
CA TYR A 297 -0.32 -10.46 -15.26
C TYR A 297 0.28 -11.02 -16.55
N ARG A 298 0.68 -12.28 -16.54
CA ARG A 298 1.16 -12.98 -17.73
C ARG A 298 -0.03 -13.64 -18.43
N LEU A 299 -0.47 -13.06 -19.54
CA LEU A 299 -1.52 -13.63 -20.37
C LEU A 299 -0.92 -14.69 -21.29
N HIS A 300 -1.59 -15.84 -21.46
CA HIS A 300 -1.22 -16.86 -22.43
C HIS A 300 -2.32 -16.95 -23.50
N ILE A 301 -2.05 -16.45 -24.70
CA ILE A 301 -3.04 -16.38 -25.77
C ILE A 301 -2.99 -17.70 -26.57
N PRO A 302 -4.10 -18.45 -26.69
CA PRO A 302 -4.12 -19.68 -27.47
C PRO A 302 -3.71 -19.47 -28.94
N PRO A 303 -2.95 -20.38 -29.56
CA PRO A 303 -2.54 -20.25 -30.97
C PRO A 303 -3.69 -20.22 -31.98
N ASP A 304 -4.83 -20.81 -31.63
CA ASP A 304 -6.04 -20.94 -32.45
C ASP A 304 -7.06 -19.82 -32.23
N LEU A 305 -6.79 -18.90 -31.29
CA LEU A 305 -7.71 -17.84 -30.94
C LEU A 305 -7.57 -16.64 -31.89
N HIS A 306 -8.67 -16.27 -32.53
CA HIS A 306 -8.79 -15.10 -33.40
C HIS A 306 -10.02 -14.27 -33.02
N GLY A 307 -10.02 -12.99 -33.38
CA GLY A 307 -11.14 -12.09 -33.14
C GLY A 307 -10.88 -11.15 -31.97
N GLU A 308 -11.65 -11.23 -30.89
CA GLU A 308 -11.54 -10.28 -29.77
C GLU A 308 -11.47 -10.95 -28.39
N ILE A 309 -10.77 -10.29 -27.47
CA ILE A 309 -10.69 -10.64 -26.06
C ILE A 309 -11.10 -9.42 -25.24
N THR A 310 -12.11 -9.58 -24.39
CA THR A 310 -12.45 -8.61 -23.36
C THR A 310 -11.71 -8.92 -22.07
N LEU A 311 -10.87 -7.99 -21.65
CA LEU A 311 -10.20 -7.96 -20.36
C LEU A 311 -11.05 -7.15 -19.38
N THR A 312 -11.25 -7.67 -18.17
CA THR A 312 -11.90 -6.96 -17.07
C THR A 312 -11.04 -7.10 -15.81
N ALA A 313 -10.73 -5.97 -15.17
CA ALA A 313 -10.08 -5.91 -13.87
C ALA A 313 -11.06 -5.37 -12.82
N LYS A 314 -11.15 -6.01 -11.67
CA LYS A 314 -12.02 -5.61 -10.55
C LYS A 314 -11.22 -5.62 -9.25
N LEU A 315 -11.20 -4.49 -8.56
CA LEU A 315 -10.69 -4.45 -7.20
C LEU A 315 -11.82 -4.74 -6.24
N HIS A 316 -11.70 -5.84 -5.50
CA HIS A 316 -12.72 -6.31 -4.57
C HIS A 316 -12.33 -6.07 -3.12
N TYR A 317 -13.34 -6.00 -2.27
CA TYR A 317 -13.23 -5.85 -0.84
C TYR A 317 -14.19 -6.81 -0.11
N ARG A 318 -13.68 -7.57 0.85
CA ARG A 318 -14.48 -8.35 1.81
C ARG A 318 -13.93 -8.13 3.22
N LYS A 319 -14.77 -7.60 4.13
CA LYS A 319 -14.36 -7.44 5.53
C LYS A 319 -14.33 -8.80 6.20
N PHE A 320 -13.17 -9.14 6.74
CA PHE A 320 -12.77 -10.46 7.23
C PHE A 320 -12.66 -11.52 6.13
N ASN A 321 -11.56 -12.25 6.17
CA ASN A 321 -11.28 -13.28 5.21
C ASN A 321 -12.20 -14.48 5.43
N TRP A 322 -12.42 -15.26 4.37
CA TRP A 322 -13.34 -16.39 4.42
C TRP A 322 -13.01 -17.37 5.55
N TRP A 323 -11.73 -17.72 5.72
CA TRP A 323 -11.27 -18.67 6.74
C TRP A 323 -11.56 -18.15 8.16
N ASN A 324 -11.19 -16.89 8.44
CA ASN A 324 -11.38 -16.26 9.74
C ASN A 324 -12.87 -16.18 10.09
N THR A 325 -13.72 -15.87 9.10
CA THR A 325 -15.17 -15.83 9.28
C THR A 325 -15.72 -17.20 9.66
N HIS A 326 -15.30 -18.27 8.99
CA HIS A 326 -15.75 -19.62 9.31
C HIS A 326 -15.23 -20.08 10.67
N TRP A 327 -13.96 -19.80 10.98
CA TRP A 327 -13.38 -20.09 12.28
C TRP A 327 -14.11 -19.37 13.42
N ALA A 328 -14.40 -18.07 13.27
CA ALA A 328 -15.01 -17.28 14.33
C ALA A 328 -16.46 -17.71 14.66
N TYR A 329 -17.18 -18.29 13.69
CA TYR A 329 -18.58 -18.69 13.88
C TYR A 329 -18.74 -20.18 14.17
N ALA A 330 -17.92 -21.04 13.57
CA ALA A 330 -18.09 -22.50 13.61
C ALA A 330 -16.77 -23.27 13.84
N GLY A 331 -15.69 -22.59 14.22
CA GLY A 331 -14.39 -23.21 14.45
C GLY A 331 -14.39 -24.16 15.64
N VAL A 332 -14.11 -25.44 15.37
CA VAL A 332 -13.80 -26.46 16.38
C VAL A 332 -12.47 -27.12 16.04
N ARG A 333 -11.75 -27.60 17.05
CA ARG A 333 -10.50 -28.34 16.82
C ARG A 333 -10.78 -29.62 16.03
N ASP A 334 -9.88 -29.98 15.12
CA ASP A 334 -10.00 -31.23 14.37
C ASP A 334 -9.75 -32.43 15.31
N PRO A 335 -10.75 -33.28 15.58
CA PRO A 335 -10.59 -34.41 16.50
C PRO A 335 -9.62 -35.48 15.97
N SER A 336 -9.28 -35.47 14.68
CA SER A 336 -8.27 -36.36 14.08
C SER A 336 -6.83 -35.90 14.33
N GLN A 337 -6.62 -34.77 15.03
CA GLN A 337 -5.31 -34.31 15.48
C GLN A 337 -5.35 -33.99 16.98
N PRO A 338 -5.42 -34.99 17.86
CA PRO A 338 -5.47 -34.76 19.30
C PRO A 338 -4.19 -34.13 19.86
N ASP A 339 -3.02 -34.45 19.27
CA ASP A 339 -1.70 -34.09 19.83
C ASP A 339 -1.09 -32.81 19.20
N PHE A 340 -1.91 -31.80 18.91
CA PHE A 340 -1.39 -30.54 18.41
C PHE A 340 -0.69 -29.73 19.51
N LYS A 341 0.31 -28.92 19.12
CA LYS A 341 0.96 -27.98 20.04
C LYS A 341 0.35 -26.60 19.88
N ALA A 342 0.04 -25.95 20.99
CA ALA A 342 -0.41 -24.57 21.00
C ALA A 342 0.16 -23.85 22.23
N SER A 343 0.50 -22.58 22.06
CA SER A 343 0.97 -21.68 23.10
C SER A 343 0.53 -20.25 22.78
N PRO A 344 0.79 -19.26 23.64
CA PRO A 344 0.60 -17.85 23.28
C PRO A 344 1.40 -17.40 22.03
N HIS A 345 2.41 -18.17 21.61
CA HIS A 345 3.32 -17.83 20.51
C HIS A 345 3.04 -18.56 19.20
N TYR A 346 2.25 -19.63 19.20
CA TYR A 346 1.94 -20.43 18.02
C TYR A 346 0.72 -21.34 18.20
N ASP A 347 0.11 -21.77 17.10
CA ASP A 347 -0.98 -22.73 17.10
C ASP A 347 -0.90 -23.70 15.91
N ASP A 348 -0.39 -24.91 16.15
CA ASP A 348 -0.21 -25.96 15.14
C ASP A 348 -1.47 -26.82 14.92
N GLY A 349 -2.57 -26.51 15.63
CA GLY A 349 -3.78 -27.31 15.58
C GLY A 349 -4.65 -27.00 14.38
N ARG A 350 -5.16 -28.05 13.74
CA ARG A 350 -6.15 -27.95 12.65
C ARG A 350 -7.54 -27.63 13.19
N TRP A 351 -8.31 -26.94 12.35
CA TRP A 351 -9.65 -26.48 12.65
C TRP A 351 -10.64 -27.03 11.61
N ARG A 352 -11.84 -27.39 12.08
CA ARG A 352 -13.01 -27.70 11.26
C ARG A 352 -14.08 -26.65 11.51
N PHE A 353 -14.94 -26.42 10.53
CA PHE A 353 -16.01 -25.42 10.60
C PHE A 353 -17.39 -26.07 10.81
N THR A 354 -17.48 -26.89 11.86
CA THR A 354 -18.68 -27.70 12.18
C THR A 354 -19.24 -27.38 13.58
N GLY A 355 -18.74 -26.34 14.22
CA GLY A 355 -19.21 -25.89 15.53
C GLY A 355 -20.64 -25.37 15.50
N ASP A 356 -21.27 -25.40 16.68
CA ASP A 356 -22.62 -24.87 16.87
C ASP A 356 -22.63 -23.34 16.74
N THR A 357 -23.51 -22.83 15.89
CA THR A 357 -23.66 -21.40 15.59
C THR A 357 -24.79 -20.73 16.37
N GLN A 358 -25.53 -21.43 17.23
CA GLN A 358 -26.69 -20.86 17.95
C GLN A 358 -26.32 -19.68 18.86
N ASN A 359 -25.12 -19.73 19.46
CA ASN A 359 -24.65 -18.74 20.45
C ASN A 359 -23.68 -17.70 19.88
N VAL A 360 -23.44 -17.67 18.57
CA VAL A 360 -22.58 -16.66 17.95
C VAL A 360 -23.17 -15.26 18.09
N SER A 361 -22.30 -14.26 18.11
CA SER A 361 -22.71 -12.85 18.18
C SER A 361 -23.42 -12.40 16.91
N GLY A 362 -24.32 -11.41 17.03
CA GLY A 362 -25.15 -10.92 15.93
C GLY A 362 -26.51 -11.64 15.83
N LYS A 363 -27.36 -11.17 14.91
CA LYS A 363 -28.70 -11.73 14.69
C LYS A 363 -28.67 -13.00 13.83
N LEU A 364 -27.67 -13.11 12.95
CA LEU A 364 -27.51 -14.28 12.09
C LEU A 364 -26.82 -15.43 12.86
N LYS A 365 -27.56 -16.52 13.10
CA LYS A 365 -27.08 -17.71 13.85
C LYS A 365 -26.51 -18.81 12.94
N GLN A 366 -25.68 -18.41 12.00
CA GLN A 366 -24.99 -19.26 11.05
C GLN A 366 -23.71 -18.54 10.60
N VAL A 367 -22.80 -19.25 9.94
CA VAL A 367 -21.65 -18.60 9.29
C VAL A 367 -22.16 -17.65 8.20
N PRO A 368 -21.89 -16.33 8.31
CA PRO A 368 -22.37 -15.38 7.31
C PRO A 368 -21.59 -15.51 5.99
N VAL A 369 -22.30 -15.43 4.87
CA VAL A 369 -21.68 -15.13 3.58
C VAL A 369 -21.44 -13.61 3.53
N LEU A 370 -20.22 -13.20 3.85
CA LEU A 370 -19.89 -11.78 3.88
C LEU A 370 -19.85 -11.20 2.46
N PRO A 371 -20.40 -9.99 2.26
CA PRO A 371 -20.52 -9.41 0.93
C PRO A 371 -19.15 -9.02 0.38
N ILE A 372 -18.93 -9.35 -0.88
CA ILE A 372 -17.85 -8.83 -1.70
C ILE A 372 -18.33 -7.52 -2.33
N VAL A 373 -17.58 -6.44 -2.13
CA VAL A 373 -17.84 -5.12 -2.70
C VAL A 373 -16.78 -4.85 -3.76
N THR A 374 -17.19 -4.71 -5.01
CA THR A 374 -16.30 -4.20 -6.06
C THR A 374 -16.14 -2.71 -5.87
N LEU A 375 -14.91 -2.29 -5.53
CA LEU A 375 -14.54 -0.91 -5.26
C LEU A 375 -14.36 -0.10 -6.55
N ALA A 376 -13.73 -0.73 -7.54
CA ALA A 376 -13.46 -0.16 -8.85
C ALA A 376 -13.41 -1.29 -9.89
N VAL A 377 -13.71 -0.92 -11.13
CA VAL A 377 -13.70 -1.83 -12.28
C VAL A 377 -13.17 -1.07 -13.48
N ASP A 378 -12.41 -1.77 -14.31
CA ASP A 378 -12.07 -1.32 -15.65
C ASP A 378 -12.20 -2.49 -16.64
N SER A 379 -12.47 -2.18 -17.90
CA SER A 379 -12.59 -3.18 -18.95
C SER A 379 -12.17 -2.62 -20.31
N VAL A 380 -11.37 -3.41 -21.03
CA VAL A 380 -10.94 -3.10 -22.40
C VAL A 380 -11.10 -4.33 -23.28
N THR A 381 -11.50 -4.11 -24.53
CA THR A 381 -11.56 -5.18 -25.53
C THR A 381 -10.42 -4.99 -26.52
N LEU A 382 -9.59 -6.02 -26.65
CA LEU A 382 -8.42 -6.04 -27.53
C LEU A 382 -8.64 -7.02 -28.67
N ARG A 383 -8.21 -6.60 -29.86
CA ARG A 383 -8.22 -7.46 -31.04
C ARG A 383 -7.10 -8.49 -30.98
N VAL A 384 -7.38 -9.66 -31.56
CA VAL A 384 -6.45 -10.77 -31.80
C VAL A 384 -6.32 -10.97 -33.32
N PRO A 385 -5.61 -10.06 -34.02
CA PRO A 385 -5.38 -10.17 -35.45
C PRO A 385 -4.66 -11.47 -35.83
N GLY A 386 -5.01 -12.02 -36.99
CA GLY A 386 -4.20 -13.04 -37.66
C GLY A 386 -2.85 -12.47 -38.15
N GLU A 387 -1.92 -13.32 -38.57
CA GLU A 387 -0.59 -12.87 -39.02
C GLU A 387 -0.62 -11.89 -40.20
N ALA A 388 -1.65 -11.96 -41.04
CA ALA A 388 -1.83 -11.12 -42.23
C ALA A 388 -2.54 -9.78 -41.96
N ASP A 389 -3.09 -9.57 -40.76
CA ASP A 389 -3.89 -8.38 -40.47
C ASP A 389 -2.99 -7.18 -40.14
N SER A 390 -3.17 -6.07 -40.87
CA SER A 390 -2.47 -4.82 -40.58
C SER A 390 -2.95 -4.22 -39.26
N VAL A 391 -2.02 -3.94 -38.35
CA VAL A 391 -2.30 -3.15 -37.15
C VAL A 391 -2.27 -1.68 -37.55
N ALA A 392 -3.43 -1.03 -37.61
CA ALA A 392 -3.51 0.42 -37.78
C ALA A 392 -2.74 1.12 -36.65
N VAL A 393 -2.07 2.22 -36.96
CA VAL A 393 -1.43 3.10 -35.97
C VAL A 393 -2.37 4.28 -35.74
N PRO A 394 -3.36 4.20 -34.82
CA PRO A 394 -4.03 5.40 -34.36
C PRO A 394 -3.02 6.30 -33.64
N GLY A 395 -3.14 7.61 -33.82
CA GLY A 395 -2.35 8.59 -33.08
C GLY A 395 -2.83 8.71 -31.63
N ASP A 396 -2.00 9.29 -30.75
CA ASP A 396 -2.26 9.52 -29.31
C ASP A 396 -3.50 10.42 -29.01
N ALA A 397 -4.27 10.80 -30.03
CA ALA A 397 -5.38 11.73 -29.95
C ALA A 397 -6.61 11.08 -29.32
N GLY A 398 -6.83 11.33 -28.02
CA GLY A 398 -8.16 11.19 -27.42
C GLY A 398 -8.26 10.45 -26.08
N ALA A 399 -7.15 9.90 -25.54
CA ALA A 399 -7.21 9.23 -24.24
C ALA A 399 -7.37 10.25 -23.09
N PHE A 400 -8.51 10.19 -22.39
CA PHE A 400 -8.80 11.06 -21.25
C PHE A 400 -7.78 10.87 -20.13
N GLY A 401 -7.25 11.98 -19.59
CA GLY A 401 -6.32 11.93 -18.46
C GLY A 401 -5.02 11.17 -18.73
N LEU A 402 -4.62 11.01 -19.99
CA LEU A 402 -3.48 10.17 -20.38
C LEU A 402 -2.20 10.48 -19.60
N ARG A 403 -1.90 11.77 -19.40
CA ARG A 403 -0.75 12.19 -18.60
C ARG A 403 -0.84 11.70 -17.15
N GLU A 404 -2.01 11.80 -16.52
CA GLU A 404 -2.21 11.32 -15.14
C GLU A 404 -2.04 9.80 -15.08
N ARG A 405 -2.58 9.05 -16.05
CA ARG A 405 -2.44 7.58 -16.09
C ARG A 405 -0.99 7.13 -16.25
N TRP A 406 -0.22 7.77 -17.13
CA TRP A 406 1.23 7.52 -17.21
C TRP A 406 1.97 7.90 -15.93
N ASN A 407 1.53 8.95 -15.24
CA ASN A 407 2.12 9.35 -13.96
C ASN A 407 1.79 8.34 -12.85
N ASP A 408 0.54 7.87 -12.78
CA ASP A 408 0.10 6.83 -11.85
C ASP A 408 0.86 5.51 -12.10
N TYR A 409 0.99 5.09 -13.36
CA TYR A 409 1.81 3.94 -13.74
C TYR A 409 3.27 4.12 -13.32
N GLY A 410 3.88 5.27 -13.60
CA GLY A 410 5.24 5.58 -13.18
C GLY A 410 5.43 5.60 -11.66
N ILE A 411 4.42 6.07 -10.91
CA ILE A 411 4.43 6.07 -9.44
C ILE A 411 4.44 4.64 -8.91
N GLY A 412 3.60 3.75 -9.42
CA GLY A 412 3.59 2.35 -8.98
C GLY A 412 4.91 1.65 -9.30
N LEU A 413 5.45 1.83 -10.51
CA LEU A 413 6.76 1.31 -10.90
C LEU A 413 7.92 1.87 -10.04
N LEU A 414 7.80 3.12 -9.59
CA LEU A 414 8.79 3.72 -8.69
C LEU A 414 8.75 3.08 -7.30
N LEU A 415 7.56 2.77 -6.81
CA LEU A 415 7.33 2.20 -5.46
C LEU A 415 7.66 0.70 -5.40
N GLU A 416 7.45 -0.07 -6.47
CA GLU A 416 7.94 -1.46 -6.58
C GLU A 416 9.48 -1.54 -6.74
N GLY A 417 10.08 -0.46 -7.22
CA GLY A 417 11.52 -0.35 -7.47
C GLY A 417 11.97 -0.64 -8.91
N ASP A 418 11.06 -0.77 -9.89
CA ASP A 418 11.41 -0.73 -11.31
C ASP A 418 11.71 0.72 -11.73
N LEU A 419 12.89 1.18 -11.34
CA LEU A 419 13.33 2.55 -11.61
C LEU A 419 13.43 2.82 -13.11
N LYS A 420 13.70 1.81 -13.94
CA LYS A 420 13.82 1.98 -15.38
C LYS A 420 12.45 2.11 -16.04
N GLY A 421 11.49 1.27 -15.65
CA GLY A 421 10.11 1.42 -16.06
C GLY A 421 9.53 2.78 -15.63
N ALA A 422 9.74 3.16 -14.36
CA ALA A 422 9.31 4.46 -13.82
C ALA A 422 9.89 5.64 -14.61
N GLN A 423 11.19 5.61 -14.92
CA GLN A 423 11.83 6.64 -15.77
C GLN A 423 11.18 6.75 -17.15
N GLN A 424 10.85 5.63 -17.80
CA GLN A 424 10.18 5.66 -19.11
C GLN A 424 8.76 6.23 -19.01
N ALA A 425 8.02 5.84 -17.97
CA ALA A 425 6.68 6.35 -17.72
C ALA A 425 6.71 7.87 -17.46
N PHE A 426 7.59 8.36 -16.59
CA PHE A 426 7.69 9.80 -16.32
C PHE A 426 8.29 10.58 -17.51
N GLN A 427 9.13 9.97 -18.35
CA GLN A 427 9.54 10.57 -19.63
C GLN A 427 8.33 10.79 -20.54
N LYS A 428 7.38 9.85 -20.57
CA LYS A 428 6.10 10.02 -21.29
C LYS A 428 5.28 11.15 -20.68
N VAL A 429 5.23 11.27 -19.35
CA VAL A 429 4.54 12.37 -18.66
C VAL A 429 5.07 13.74 -19.13
N VAL A 430 6.38 13.96 -19.12
CA VAL A 430 6.97 15.25 -19.54
C VAL A 430 6.94 15.47 -21.06
N GLN A 431 6.82 14.41 -21.87
CA GLN A 431 6.55 14.53 -23.31
C GLN A 431 5.12 14.98 -23.58
N LEU A 432 4.16 14.43 -22.83
CA LEU A 432 2.72 14.75 -22.97
C LEU A 432 2.40 16.15 -22.45
N GLU A 433 3.00 16.55 -21.32
CA GLU A 433 2.78 17.86 -20.71
C GLU A 433 4.10 18.41 -20.14
N PRO A 434 4.94 19.06 -20.99
CA PRO A 434 6.23 19.60 -20.55
C PRO A 434 6.15 20.62 -19.42
N GLY A 435 5.02 21.32 -19.29
CA GLY A 435 4.75 22.30 -18.22
C GLY A 435 4.34 21.68 -16.88
N TYR A 436 4.12 20.36 -16.81
CA TYR A 436 3.74 19.69 -15.56
C TYR A 436 4.97 19.45 -14.68
N VAL A 437 5.18 20.33 -13.69
CA VAL A 437 6.34 20.35 -12.80
C VAL A 437 6.57 19.00 -12.11
N ASP A 438 5.52 18.36 -11.59
CA ASP A 438 5.69 17.09 -10.88
C ASP A 438 6.19 15.95 -11.79
N GLY A 439 5.97 16.02 -13.12
CA GLY A 439 6.54 15.07 -14.06
C GLY A 439 8.08 15.10 -14.05
N TRP A 440 8.64 16.31 -14.03
CA TRP A 440 10.09 16.52 -13.89
C TRP A 440 10.60 16.13 -12.50
N ILE A 441 9.84 16.43 -11.45
CA ILE A 441 10.17 16.01 -10.08
C ILE A 441 10.21 14.49 -9.97
N ASN A 442 9.23 13.79 -10.51
CA ASN A 442 9.15 12.33 -10.47
C ASN A 442 10.28 11.68 -11.27
N LEU A 443 10.68 12.27 -12.40
CA LEU A 443 11.91 11.88 -13.10
C LEU A 443 13.16 12.05 -12.22
N ALA A 444 13.32 13.23 -11.60
CA ALA A 444 14.45 13.48 -10.71
C ALA A 444 14.50 12.50 -9.55
N ARG A 445 13.34 12.21 -8.95
CA ARG A 445 13.19 11.24 -7.86
C ARG A 445 13.63 9.84 -8.30
N ALA A 446 13.19 9.36 -9.46
CA ALA A 446 13.61 8.07 -10.01
C ALA A 446 15.13 8.03 -10.30
N TYR A 447 15.69 9.11 -10.84
CA TYR A 447 17.13 9.23 -11.09
C TYR A 447 17.96 9.26 -9.80
N LEU A 448 17.50 9.96 -8.75
CA LEU A 448 18.16 9.97 -7.44
C LEU A 448 18.13 8.59 -6.77
N GLN A 449 17.01 7.87 -6.84
CA GLN A 449 16.91 6.53 -6.29
C GLN A 449 17.83 5.54 -7.03
N GLU A 450 18.00 5.72 -8.35
CA GLU A 450 18.98 4.96 -9.15
C GLU A 450 20.43 5.37 -8.83
N GLY A 451 20.65 6.64 -8.48
CA GLY A 451 21.98 7.23 -8.29
C GLY A 451 22.55 7.93 -9.53
N THR A 452 21.73 8.19 -10.56
CA THR A 452 22.14 8.93 -11.78
C THR A 452 22.02 10.44 -11.57
N LEU A 453 22.94 11.00 -10.78
CA LEU A 453 22.86 12.35 -10.24
C LEU A 453 22.80 13.47 -11.30
N GLU A 454 23.48 13.31 -12.44
CA GLU A 454 23.52 14.32 -13.52
C GLU A 454 22.16 14.46 -14.21
N LYS A 455 21.45 13.33 -14.37
CA LYS A 455 20.10 13.32 -14.94
C LYS A 455 19.08 13.87 -13.95
N ALA A 456 19.24 13.52 -12.66
CA ALA A 456 18.44 14.11 -11.59
C ALA A 456 18.58 15.63 -11.57
N GLU A 457 19.79 16.16 -11.63
CA GLU A 457 20.04 17.60 -11.68
C GLU A 457 19.37 18.26 -12.89
N SER A 458 19.50 17.64 -14.06
CA SER A 458 18.88 18.16 -15.29
C SER A 458 17.37 18.27 -15.17
N ALA A 459 16.71 17.23 -14.63
CA ALA A 459 15.27 17.25 -14.39
C ALA A 459 14.86 18.29 -13.32
N LEU A 460 15.64 18.44 -12.25
CA LEU A 460 15.39 19.46 -11.21
C LEU A 460 15.56 20.89 -11.74
N ARG A 461 16.50 21.13 -12.66
CA ARG A 461 16.64 22.44 -13.32
C ARG A 461 15.42 22.78 -14.16
N GLU A 462 14.84 21.82 -14.88
CA GLU A 462 13.58 22.05 -15.61
C GLU A 462 12.41 22.32 -14.65
N ALA A 463 12.30 21.57 -13.55
CA ALA A 463 11.30 21.83 -12.51
C ALA A 463 11.42 23.24 -11.90
N GLU A 464 12.64 23.69 -11.58
CA GLU A 464 12.91 25.04 -11.06
C GLU A 464 12.56 26.13 -12.08
N LYS A 465 12.87 25.94 -13.36
CA LYS A 465 12.51 26.91 -14.42
C LYS A 465 11.00 27.09 -14.53
N LEU A 466 10.25 25.98 -14.47
CA LEU A 466 8.80 25.99 -14.60
C LEU A 466 8.10 26.57 -13.36
N HIS A 467 8.65 26.29 -12.17
CA HIS A 467 8.10 26.79 -10.91
C HIS A 467 9.24 27.11 -9.93
N PRO A 468 9.78 28.34 -9.99
CA PRO A 468 10.79 28.79 -9.04
C PRO A 468 10.23 28.76 -7.62
N GLY A 469 10.99 28.28 -6.65
CA GLY A 469 10.52 28.22 -5.27
C GLY A 469 9.70 27.00 -4.89
N PHE A 470 9.48 26.05 -5.81
CA PHE A 470 8.66 24.88 -5.53
C PHE A 470 9.31 23.96 -4.48
N HIS A 471 8.56 23.64 -3.42
CA HIS A 471 9.05 22.91 -2.26
C HIS A 471 9.61 21.52 -2.59
N LYS A 472 9.00 20.80 -3.55
CA LYS A 472 9.53 19.50 -3.99
C LYS A 472 10.88 19.65 -4.69
N THR A 473 11.05 20.69 -5.51
CA THR A 473 12.32 20.99 -6.18
C THR A 473 13.42 21.18 -5.15
N TYR A 474 13.17 22.01 -4.14
CA TYR A 474 14.09 22.20 -3.02
C TYR A 474 14.39 20.90 -2.28
N TYR A 475 13.37 20.11 -1.92
CA TYR A 475 13.60 18.86 -1.23
C TYR A 475 14.53 17.90 -2.01
N PHE A 476 14.21 17.63 -3.27
CA PHE A 476 14.98 16.69 -4.09
C PHE A 476 16.35 17.25 -4.50
N ARG A 477 16.48 18.57 -4.70
CA ARG A 477 17.79 19.22 -4.90
C ARG A 477 18.65 19.17 -3.65
N GLY A 478 18.07 19.33 -2.47
CA GLY A 478 18.76 19.11 -1.20
C GLY A 478 19.27 17.68 -1.04
N LEU A 479 18.51 16.68 -1.49
CA LEU A 479 18.99 15.29 -1.53
C LEU A 479 20.12 15.07 -2.55
N LEU A 480 20.04 15.72 -3.71
CA LEU A 480 21.11 15.70 -4.72
C LEU A 480 22.40 16.30 -4.16
N HIS A 481 22.35 17.51 -3.59
CA HIS A 481 23.49 18.19 -2.98
C HIS A 481 24.10 17.34 -1.86
N LYS A 482 23.28 16.77 -0.98
CA LYS A 482 23.74 15.83 0.04
C LYS A 482 24.48 14.63 -0.56
N ALA A 483 23.97 14.06 -1.66
CA ALA A 483 24.62 12.93 -2.32
C ALA A 483 25.98 13.29 -2.93
N ARG A 484 26.20 14.55 -3.29
CA ARG A 484 27.47 15.10 -3.77
C ARG A 484 28.41 15.57 -2.67
N GLY A 485 27.97 15.58 -1.41
CA GLY A 485 28.72 16.14 -0.29
C GLY A 485 28.63 17.67 -0.18
N GLU A 486 27.74 18.31 -0.93
CA GLU A 486 27.51 19.76 -0.94
C GLU A 486 26.55 20.13 0.21
N TYR A 487 27.04 20.03 1.45
CA TYR A 487 26.18 20.03 2.64
C TYR A 487 25.53 21.38 2.94
N GLU A 488 26.22 22.50 2.69
CA GLU A 488 25.69 23.85 2.90
C GLU A 488 24.48 24.12 1.99
N GLN A 489 24.61 23.79 0.70
CA GLN A 489 23.53 23.91 -0.28
C GLN A 489 22.39 22.95 0.06
N ALA A 490 22.70 21.72 0.48
CA ALA A 490 21.70 20.77 0.93
C ALA A 490 20.88 21.31 2.12
N LEU A 491 21.54 21.91 3.11
CA LEU A 491 20.88 22.52 4.27
C LEU A 491 20.01 23.71 3.87
N GLN A 492 20.46 24.56 2.95
CA GLN A 492 19.69 25.70 2.46
C GLN A 492 18.35 25.22 1.86
N ASP A 493 18.41 24.26 0.96
CA ASP A 493 17.23 23.72 0.27
C ASP A 493 16.28 22.96 1.20
N LEU A 494 16.83 22.10 2.06
CA LEU A 494 16.01 21.34 3.01
C LEU A 494 15.34 22.26 4.03
N LYS A 495 16.02 23.33 4.49
CA LYS A 495 15.41 24.34 5.37
C LYS A 495 14.35 25.18 4.65
N ALA A 496 14.55 25.51 3.37
CA ALA A 496 13.52 26.17 2.57
C ALA A 496 12.26 25.29 2.44
N THR A 497 12.44 23.97 2.31
CA THR A 497 11.34 23.00 2.36
C THR A 497 10.67 22.97 3.74
N ALA A 498 11.46 22.87 4.82
CA ALA A 498 10.95 22.82 6.19
C ALA A 498 10.23 24.11 6.63
N ALA A 499 10.60 25.26 6.07
CA ALA A 499 9.88 26.52 6.33
C ALA A 499 8.42 26.45 5.84
N GLN A 500 8.15 25.71 4.76
CA GLN A 500 6.80 25.49 4.23
C GLN A 500 6.12 24.29 4.90
N PHE A 501 6.89 23.26 5.26
CA PHE A 501 6.42 22.01 5.87
C PHE A 501 7.14 21.73 7.20
N PRO A 502 6.90 22.52 8.26
CA PRO A 502 7.65 22.44 9.51
C PRO A 502 7.42 21.16 10.31
N GLN A 503 6.38 20.39 9.94
CA GLN A 503 6.06 19.11 10.55
C GLN A 503 6.39 17.92 9.64
N ASP A 504 7.00 18.10 8.46
CA ASP A 504 7.45 16.95 7.68
C ASP A 504 8.68 16.32 8.36
N ARG A 505 8.44 15.25 9.10
CA ARG A 505 9.51 14.55 9.84
C ARG A 505 10.60 13.99 8.95
N VAL A 506 10.32 13.69 7.68
CA VAL A 506 11.35 13.21 6.75
C VAL A 506 12.27 14.34 6.38
N VAL A 507 11.73 15.53 6.09
CA VAL A 507 12.53 16.73 5.82
C VAL A 507 13.39 17.06 7.05
N LEU A 508 12.82 17.06 8.25
CA LEU A 508 13.56 17.29 9.50
C LEU A 508 14.66 16.24 9.73
N ASN A 509 14.37 14.95 9.49
CA ASN A 509 15.36 13.88 9.54
C ASN A 509 16.50 14.11 8.54
N GLN A 510 16.21 14.57 7.31
CA GLN A 510 17.26 14.87 6.34
C GLN A 510 18.12 16.05 6.79
N ILE A 511 17.54 17.12 7.34
CA ILE A 511 18.31 18.25 7.88
C ILE A 511 19.26 17.79 8.97
N GLY A 512 18.76 17.05 9.97
CA GLY A 512 19.60 16.49 11.03
C GLY A 512 20.71 15.58 10.48
N ARG A 513 20.40 14.76 9.48
CA ARG A 513 21.39 13.88 8.84
C ARG A 513 22.45 14.65 8.07
N VAL A 514 22.10 15.73 7.38
CA VAL A 514 23.08 16.58 6.68
C VAL A 514 23.99 17.29 7.69
N TYR A 515 23.45 17.83 8.78
CA TYR A 515 24.27 18.40 9.85
C TYR A 515 25.27 17.40 10.43
N PHE A 516 24.82 16.17 10.69
CA PHE A 516 25.71 15.11 11.17
C PHE A 516 26.82 14.77 10.15
N LEU A 517 26.48 14.66 8.85
CA LEU A 517 27.45 14.43 7.78
C LEU A 517 28.43 15.60 7.61
N ASN A 518 27.99 16.82 7.89
CA ASN A 518 28.83 18.03 7.90
C ASN A 518 29.65 18.19 9.20
N ALA A 519 29.85 17.11 9.97
CA ALA A 519 30.57 17.11 11.24
C ALA A 519 30.03 18.11 12.29
N GLN A 520 28.73 18.41 12.25
CA GLN A 520 28.03 19.32 13.18
C GLN A 520 26.95 18.56 13.98
N PRO A 521 27.31 17.55 14.80
CA PRO A 521 26.34 16.74 15.54
C PRO A 521 25.51 17.53 16.55
N GLY A 522 26.04 18.63 17.11
CA GLY A 522 25.31 19.51 18.01
C GLY A 522 24.08 20.16 17.36
N GLU A 523 24.25 20.63 16.12
CA GLU A 523 23.18 21.23 15.31
C GLU A 523 22.16 20.20 14.82
N ALA A 524 22.56 18.93 14.67
CA ALA A 524 21.68 17.85 14.24
C ALA A 524 20.64 17.44 15.31
N ILE A 525 21.05 17.43 16.58
CA ILE A 525 20.23 17.00 17.73
C ILE A 525 18.83 17.66 17.79
N PRO A 526 18.68 19.01 17.70
CA PRO A 526 17.36 19.63 17.80
C PRO A 526 16.40 19.20 16.67
N TYR A 527 16.89 18.90 15.47
CA TYR A 527 16.04 18.41 14.38
C TYR A 527 15.57 16.97 14.63
N PHE A 528 16.45 16.08 15.08
CA PHE A 528 16.02 14.72 15.44
C PHE A 528 15.08 14.69 16.65
N LYS A 529 15.22 15.63 17.60
CA LYS A 529 14.24 15.81 18.68
C LYS A 529 12.86 16.24 18.16
N GLN A 530 12.81 17.13 17.15
CA GLN A 530 11.55 17.51 16.50
C GLN A 530 10.92 16.32 15.76
N VAL A 531 11.72 15.47 15.11
CA VAL A 531 11.22 14.21 14.53
C VAL A 531 10.56 13.35 15.60
N LEU A 532 11.22 13.14 16.74
CA LEU A 532 10.68 12.33 17.85
C LEU A 532 9.47 12.96 18.55
N ALA A 533 9.26 14.27 18.41
CA ALA A 533 8.03 14.93 18.88
C ALA A 533 6.82 14.59 18.00
N ILE A 534 7.04 14.20 16.74
CA ILE A 534 6.01 13.79 15.77
C ILE A 534 5.84 12.26 15.80
N ASP A 535 6.95 11.52 15.67
CA ASP A 535 6.99 10.06 15.76
C ASP A 535 8.00 9.62 16.83
N PRO A 536 7.56 9.38 18.08
CA PRO A 536 8.44 8.94 19.18
C PRO A 536 9.11 7.58 18.96
N GLU A 537 8.69 6.84 17.93
CA GLU A 537 9.18 5.50 17.58
C GLU A 537 10.04 5.52 16.30
N ASP A 538 10.43 6.72 15.81
CA ASP A 538 11.22 6.86 14.58
C ASP A 538 12.61 6.25 14.74
N LEU A 539 12.82 5.13 14.05
CA LEU A 539 14.04 4.34 14.12
C LEU A 539 15.28 5.15 13.72
N MET A 540 15.17 5.96 12.66
CA MET A 540 16.29 6.70 12.10
C MET A 540 16.69 7.86 13.00
N ALA A 541 15.72 8.54 13.61
CA ALA A 541 16.00 9.61 14.57
C ALA A 541 16.72 9.07 15.81
N HIS A 542 16.30 7.92 16.35
CA HIS A 542 17.01 7.28 17.47
C HIS A 542 18.43 6.84 17.11
N TYR A 543 18.62 6.22 15.95
CA TYR A 543 19.95 5.84 15.48
C TYR A 543 20.88 7.07 15.34
N ASN A 544 20.40 8.13 14.71
CA ASN A 544 21.22 9.32 14.50
C ASN A 544 21.45 10.12 15.79
N LEU A 545 20.48 10.18 16.71
CA LEU A 545 20.68 10.79 18.03
C LEU A 545 21.72 10.04 18.84
N MET A 546 21.69 8.70 18.83
CA MET A 546 22.75 7.88 19.45
C MET A 546 24.12 8.29 18.92
N LEU A 547 24.28 8.42 17.59
CA LEU A 547 25.55 8.83 16.98
C LEU A 547 25.93 10.27 17.34
N CYS A 548 24.98 11.21 17.30
CA CYS A 548 25.24 12.61 17.66
C CYS A 548 25.69 12.74 19.10
N TYR A 549 25.01 12.09 20.06
CA TYR A 549 25.38 12.15 21.46
C TYR A 549 26.72 11.48 21.77
N ARG A 550 27.07 10.39 21.07
CA ARG A 550 28.43 9.81 21.13
C ARG A 550 29.48 10.83 20.67
N ALA A 551 29.23 11.51 19.55
CA ALA A 551 30.14 12.50 19.00
C ALA A 551 30.29 13.74 19.90
N THR A 552 29.24 14.12 20.64
CA THR A 552 29.27 15.26 21.59
C THR A 552 29.66 14.85 23.02
N GLY A 553 29.99 13.58 23.28
CA GLY A 553 30.41 13.11 24.61
C GLY A 553 29.28 12.87 25.63
N ASP A 554 28.01 12.93 25.23
CA ASP A 554 26.87 12.65 26.11
C ASP A 554 26.55 11.14 26.15
N ALA A 555 27.34 10.40 26.93
CA ALA A 555 27.21 8.95 27.04
C ALA A 555 25.84 8.49 27.56
N ARG A 556 25.16 9.31 28.38
CA ARG A 556 23.85 8.96 28.95
C ARG A 556 22.79 8.93 27.86
N ASN A 557 22.66 10.02 27.10
CA ASN A 557 21.65 10.09 26.04
C ASN A 557 21.96 9.15 24.88
N ALA A 558 23.26 8.93 24.58
CA ALA A 558 23.66 7.91 23.61
C ALA A 558 23.11 6.53 23.97
N LYS A 559 23.27 6.09 25.23
CA LYS A 559 22.77 4.78 25.71
C LYS A 559 21.24 4.68 25.67
N ILE A 560 20.53 5.76 25.99
CA ILE A 560 19.07 5.81 25.92
C ILE A 560 18.59 5.56 24.48
N HIS A 561 19.16 6.30 23.52
CA HIS A 561 18.74 6.20 22.13
C HIS A 561 19.22 4.92 21.44
N GLU A 562 20.34 4.34 21.87
CA GLU A 562 20.74 2.98 21.48
C GLU A 562 19.72 1.94 21.90
N ALA A 563 19.26 1.99 23.16
CA ALA A 563 18.24 1.06 23.67
C ALA A 563 16.91 1.21 22.92
N LEU A 564 16.48 2.44 22.61
CA LEU A 564 15.26 2.70 21.83
C LEU A 564 15.41 2.26 20.36
N TYR A 565 16.57 2.51 19.74
CA TYR A 565 16.87 1.99 18.40
C TYR A 565 16.76 0.47 18.36
N LEU A 566 17.41 -0.24 19.30
CA LEU A 566 17.35 -1.71 19.37
C LEU A 566 15.92 -2.23 19.66
N ARG A 567 15.15 -1.51 20.47
CA ARG A 567 13.74 -1.83 20.76
C ARG A 567 12.86 -1.78 19.51
N TYR A 568 13.03 -0.76 18.67
CA TYR A 568 12.19 -0.52 17.49
C TYR A 568 12.70 -1.18 16.20
N LYS A 569 13.99 -1.49 16.10
CA LYS A 569 14.61 -2.15 14.94
C LYS A 569 14.03 -3.54 14.70
N GLU A 570 13.83 -3.97 13.46
CA GLU A 570 13.37 -5.34 13.12
C GLU A 570 14.20 -6.46 13.79
N ASP A 571 13.61 -7.64 13.98
CA ASP A 571 14.34 -8.85 14.37
C ASP A 571 14.83 -9.57 13.12
N GLU A 572 16.15 -9.58 12.88
CA GLU A 572 16.67 -10.27 11.70
C GLU A 572 16.44 -11.79 11.74
N SER A 573 16.27 -12.38 12.92
CA SER A 573 15.97 -13.81 13.08
C SER A 573 14.56 -14.18 12.60
N ALA A 574 13.62 -13.22 12.59
CA ALA A 574 12.27 -13.42 12.08
C ALA A 574 12.25 -13.81 10.59
N ARG A 575 13.30 -13.46 9.83
CA ARG A 575 13.42 -13.81 8.41
C ARG A 575 13.53 -15.32 8.18
N ALA A 576 14.09 -16.06 9.13
CA ALA A 576 14.21 -17.52 9.04
C ALA A 576 12.84 -18.20 9.06
N ILE A 577 11.90 -17.70 9.88
CA ILE A 577 10.51 -18.20 9.97
C ILE A 577 9.80 -18.06 8.61
N ALA A 578 9.90 -16.88 7.99
CA ALA A 578 9.29 -16.62 6.68
C ALA A 578 9.85 -17.52 5.57
N GLN A 579 11.13 -17.90 5.62
CA GLN A 579 11.75 -18.74 4.60
C GLN A 579 11.09 -20.12 4.49
N GLN A 580 10.71 -20.72 5.62
CA GLN A 580 10.03 -22.03 5.63
C GLN A 580 8.65 -21.93 4.97
N TYR A 581 7.88 -20.91 5.34
CA TYR A 581 6.54 -20.67 4.79
C TYR A 581 6.57 -20.46 3.26
N ARG A 582 7.54 -19.68 2.77
CA ARG A 582 7.72 -19.39 1.33
C ARG A 582 7.85 -20.65 0.47
N ARG A 583 8.47 -21.71 1.01
CA ARG A 583 8.69 -22.96 0.25
C ARG A 583 7.41 -23.76 0.04
N SER A 584 6.47 -23.69 0.98
CA SER A 584 5.19 -24.42 0.91
C SER A 584 4.04 -23.57 0.36
N HIS A 585 4.19 -22.24 0.28
CA HIS A 585 3.16 -21.31 -0.17
C HIS A 585 3.66 -20.49 -1.39
N PRO A 586 3.70 -21.09 -2.59
CA PRO A 586 4.32 -20.46 -3.75
C PRO A 586 3.63 -19.16 -4.18
N PHE A 587 2.32 -19.03 -3.98
CA PHE A 587 1.59 -17.81 -4.33
C PHE A 587 1.91 -16.64 -3.37
N ASP A 588 1.93 -16.88 -2.06
CA ASP A 588 2.36 -15.86 -1.10
C ASP A 588 3.86 -15.55 -1.21
N ASN A 589 4.68 -16.52 -1.62
CA ASN A 589 6.08 -16.26 -1.95
C ASN A 589 6.21 -15.36 -3.19
N ASN A 590 5.34 -15.52 -4.19
CA ASN A 590 5.28 -14.65 -5.37
C ASN A 590 4.91 -13.22 -4.95
N GLU A 591 3.85 -13.06 -4.17
CA GLU A 591 3.40 -11.76 -3.63
C GLU A 591 4.43 -11.06 -2.73
N SER A 592 5.40 -11.81 -2.19
CA SER A 592 6.49 -11.24 -1.38
C SER A 592 7.65 -10.65 -2.19
N GLN A 593 7.66 -10.87 -3.51
CA GLN A 593 8.62 -10.23 -4.39
C GLN A 593 8.12 -8.81 -4.73
N PRO A 594 9.00 -7.80 -4.84
CA PRO A 594 8.57 -6.47 -5.27
C PRO A 594 8.06 -6.42 -6.70
N ILE A 595 8.66 -7.23 -7.61
CA ILE A 595 8.26 -7.33 -9.01
C ILE A 595 8.01 -8.80 -9.33
N HIS A 596 6.77 -9.13 -9.63
CA HIS A 596 6.31 -10.49 -9.96
C HIS A 596 5.13 -10.45 -10.92
N GLU A 597 4.81 -11.61 -11.48
CA GLU A 597 3.70 -11.76 -12.41
C GLU A 597 2.70 -12.79 -11.90
N HIS A 598 1.42 -12.51 -12.14
CA HIS A 598 0.31 -13.40 -11.85
C HIS A 598 -0.06 -14.20 -13.10
N GLY A 599 -0.24 -15.51 -12.92
CA GLY A 599 -0.77 -16.41 -13.94
C GLY A 599 -2.25 -16.72 -13.70
N SER A 600 -2.86 -17.45 -14.64
CA SER A 600 -4.23 -17.92 -14.46
C SER A 600 -4.28 -19.14 -13.53
N ASN A 601 -5.33 -19.24 -12.71
CA ASN A 601 -5.61 -20.39 -11.86
C ASN A 601 -6.99 -21.02 -12.14
N LEU A 602 -7.25 -21.38 -13.40
CA LEU A 602 -8.51 -22.01 -13.81
C LEU A 602 -8.80 -23.32 -13.07
N ALA A 603 -7.76 -24.06 -12.67
CA ALA A 603 -7.91 -25.30 -11.92
C ALA A 603 -8.58 -25.07 -10.55
N PHE A 604 -8.23 -23.98 -9.86
CA PHE A 604 -8.90 -23.56 -8.63
C PHE A 604 -10.37 -23.20 -8.89
N MET A 605 -10.64 -22.44 -9.95
CA MET A 605 -12.00 -22.01 -10.30
C MET A 605 -12.93 -23.17 -10.66
N ASN A 606 -12.38 -24.26 -11.20
CA ASN A 606 -13.14 -25.45 -11.57
C ASN A 606 -13.25 -26.49 -10.45
N ARG A 607 -12.68 -26.22 -9.26
CA ARG A 607 -12.69 -27.16 -8.14
C ARG A 607 -14.09 -27.24 -7.52
N LYS A 608 -14.61 -28.46 -7.32
CA LYS A 608 -15.86 -28.70 -6.60
C LYS A 608 -15.63 -28.60 -5.07
N SER A 609 -16.59 -27.99 -4.37
CA SER A 609 -16.57 -27.74 -2.92
C SER A 609 -16.34 -28.98 -2.04
N SER A 610 -16.71 -30.17 -2.52
CA SER A 610 -16.64 -31.43 -1.77
C SER A 610 -15.22 -31.91 -1.42
N LYS A 611 -14.17 -31.30 -1.99
CA LYS A 611 -12.77 -31.66 -1.71
C LYS A 611 -12.11 -30.83 -0.60
N GLY A 612 -12.85 -29.88 0.01
CA GLY A 612 -12.30 -28.91 0.95
C GLY A 612 -11.36 -27.90 0.29
N TYR A 613 -11.22 -26.73 0.91
CA TYR A 613 -10.23 -25.73 0.53
C TYR A 613 -9.04 -25.84 1.49
N PRO A 614 -7.80 -25.84 0.98
CA PRO A 614 -6.58 -25.95 1.79
C PRO A 614 -6.40 -24.78 2.76
#